data_AF-A0A7K3WTK5-F1
#
_entry.id   AF-A0A7K3WTK5-F1
#
_cell.length_a   1.000
_cell.length_b   1.000
_cell.length_c   1.000
_cell.angle_alpha   90.00
_cell.angle_beta   90.00
_cell.angle_gamma   90.00
#
_symmetry.space_group_name_H-M   'P 1'
#
loop_
_entity.id
_entity.type
_entity.pdbx_description
1 polymer ?
#
loop_
_entity_poly.entity_id
_entity_poly.type
_entity_poly.pdbx_seq_one_letter_code
_entity_poly.pdbx_strand_id
1 'polypeptide(L)'
;MAVILTAQTKENITTMICENCEQNFDGNFCSNCGQNSNVKRVDLKYLINEIPNSIFQINRGFLFTVKELFTRPGYSIREFLNGKRKNHFQPIAFIFFTSTIYVLLNYLIGNDTFMDDFIAGLESSKGTNNTNFNWLSKNTTYMVLALIPFFSLASYLVFFKSRYNYFEHLVLNLYVTGQQMLIYLVFSFINTRDSSLILIPIVLGMLFNIWAYSQFFDNKTILKRIILITLTYLIFIFQILIGMIIIVGILKLMK
;
A
#
# COMPACT_ATOMS: atom_id res chain seq x y z
N MET A 1 -70.28 18.26 6.54
CA MET A 1 -69.27 17.20 6.74
C MET A 1 -68.08 17.54 5.86
N ALA A 2 -67.02 18.07 6.47
CA ALA A 2 -65.80 18.45 5.76
C ALA A 2 -64.99 17.19 5.42
N VAL A 3 -64.65 17.05 4.15
CA VAL A 3 -63.77 16.00 3.63
C VAL A 3 -62.35 16.31 4.11
N ILE A 4 -61.83 15.50 5.04
CA ILE A 4 -60.43 15.57 5.47
C ILE A 4 -59.60 14.86 4.39
N LEU A 5 -59.02 15.65 3.49
CA LEU A 5 -57.93 15.22 2.61
C LEU A 5 -56.68 15.06 3.48
N THR A 6 -56.31 13.82 3.81
CA THR A 6 -55.01 13.52 4.42
C THR A 6 -53.91 13.77 3.39
N ALA A 7 -53.10 14.80 3.64
CA ALA A 7 -51.90 15.11 2.87
C ALA A 7 -50.91 13.94 2.99
N GLN A 8 -50.63 13.25 1.89
CA GLN A 8 -49.49 12.35 1.78
C GLN A 8 -48.22 13.20 1.70
N THR A 9 -47.44 13.23 2.78
CA THR A 9 -46.07 13.73 2.76
C THR A 9 -45.24 12.82 1.87
N LYS A 10 -44.93 13.27 0.64
CA LYS A 10 -43.88 12.70 -0.19
C LYS A 10 -42.55 12.91 0.53
N GLU A 11 -42.11 11.94 1.32
CA GLU A 11 -40.70 11.85 1.69
C GLU A 11 -39.92 11.53 0.40
N ASN A 12 -39.10 12.48 -0.05
CA ASN A 12 -38.16 12.24 -1.14
C ASN A 12 -37.08 11.28 -0.63
N ILE A 13 -37.34 9.98 -0.72
CA ILE A 13 -36.33 8.94 -0.47
C ILE A 13 -35.31 9.07 -1.60
N THR A 14 -34.15 9.68 -1.34
CA THR A 14 -33.03 9.72 -2.28
C THR A 14 -32.43 8.32 -2.36
N THR A 15 -32.96 7.50 -3.26
CA THR A 15 -32.42 6.18 -3.60
C THR A 15 -31.06 6.36 -4.25
N MET A 16 -30.02 5.76 -3.66
CA MET A 16 -28.65 5.77 -4.17
C MET A 16 -28.27 4.37 -4.66
N ILE A 17 -27.37 4.29 -5.65
CA ILE A 17 -26.81 3.03 -6.13
C ILE A 17 -25.54 2.73 -5.33
N CYS A 18 -25.44 1.54 -4.75
CA CYS A 18 -24.23 1.13 -4.03
C CYS A 18 -23.07 0.85 -4.99
N GLU A 19 -21.93 1.51 -4.82
CA GLU A 19 -20.75 1.30 -5.67
C GLU A 19 -20.21 -0.14 -5.63
N ASN A 20 -20.44 -0.88 -4.54
CA ASN A 20 -19.92 -2.24 -4.37
C ASN A 20 -20.81 -3.35 -4.95
N CYS A 21 -22.13 -3.30 -4.71
CA CYS A 21 -23.07 -4.34 -5.13
C CYS A 21 -24.11 -3.87 -6.14
N GLU A 22 -24.06 -2.61 -6.56
CA GLU A 22 -24.91 -2.00 -7.61
C GLU A 22 -26.42 -2.03 -7.29
N GLN A 23 -26.78 -2.39 -6.05
CA GLN A 23 -28.15 -2.37 -5.53
C GLN A 23 -28.58 -0.95 -5.17
N ASN A 24 -29.83 -0.61 -5.49
CA ASN A 24 -30.49 0.60 -4.99
C ASN A 24 -30.77 0.46 -3.49
N PHE A 25 -30.38 1.46 -2.71
CA PHE A 25 -30.65 1.51 -1.29
C PHE A 25 -30.83 2.94 -0.79
N ASP A 26 -31.39 3.04 0.40
CA ASP A 26 -31.65 4.26 1.14
C ASP A 26 -30.94 4.21 2.50
N GLY A 27 -30.52 5.39 3.01
CA GLY A 27 -29.82 5.53 4.28
C GLY A 27 -28.28 5.56 4.20
N ASN A 28 -27.65 5.38 5.36
CA ASN A 28 -26.19 5.53 5.53
C ASN A 28 -25.38 4.28 5.14
N PHE A 29 -26.03 3.11 5.08
CA PHE A 29 -25.38 1.84 4.77
C PHE A 29 -26.26 1.02 3.83
N CYS A 30 -25.66 0.36 2.85
CA CYS A 30 -26.35 -0.53 1.94
C CYS A 30 -26.93 -1.72 2.69
N SER A 31 -28.24 -1.95 2.55
CA SER A 31 -28.96 -3.06 3.18
C SER A 31 -28.50 -4.45 2.71
N ASN A 32 -27.96 -4.55 1.48
CA ASN A 32 -27.50 -5.81 0.90
C ASN A 32 -26.06 -6.17 1.32
N CYS A 33 -25.10 -5.26 1.10
CA CYS A 33 -23.67 -5.55 1.34
C CYS A 33 -23.08 -4.83 2.57
N GLY A 34 -23.80 -3.89 3.19
CA GLY A 34 -23.31 -3.14 4.34
C GLY A 34 -22.19 -2.14 4.06
N GLN A 35 -22.05 -1.66 2.81
CA GLN A 35 -21.14 -0.56 2.47
C GLN A 35 -21.75 0.79 2.87
N ASN A 36 -20.94 1.70 3.41
CA ASN A 36 -21.36 3.07 3.70
C ASN A 36 -21.73 3.82 2.41
N SER A 37 -22.80 4.62 2.43
CA SER A 37 -23.25 5.40 1.27
C SER A 37 -22.32 6.54 0.87
N ASN A 38 -21.54 7.07 1.81
CA ASN A 38 -20.66 8.21 1.59
C ASN A 38 -19.25 7.74 1.20
N VAL A 39 -19.13 7.14 0.01
CA VAL A 39 -17.83 6.77 -0.54
C VAL A 39 -17.25 7.96 -1.30
N LYS A 40 -16.23 8.60 -0.71
CA LYS A 40 -15.51 9.71 -1.34
C LYS A 40 -14.24 9.22 -1.99
N ARG A 41 -13.81 9.90 -3.05
CA ARG A 41 -12.49 9.72 -3.65
C ARG A 41 -11.41 9.83 -2.56
N VAL A 42 -10.38 8.99 -2.66
CA VAL A 42 -9.30 8.95 -1.69
C VAL A 42 -8.54 10.27 -1.70
N ASP A 43 -8.52 10.95 -0.56
CA ASP A 43 -7.77 12.18 -0.29
C ASP A 43 -7.13 12.11 1.11
N LEU A 44 -6.44 13.19 1.50
CA LEU A 44 -5.80 13.26 2.83
C LEU A 44 -6.83 13.08 3.96
N LYS A 45 -8.02 13.68 3.81
CA LYS A 45 -9.06 13.66 4.82
C LYS A 45 -9.61 12.25 5.03
N TYR A 46 -9.79 11.50 3.95
CA TYR A 46 -10.12 10.08 4.00
C TYR A 46 -9.08 9.31 4.81
N LEU A 47 -7.80 9.42 4.45
CA LEU A 47 -6.74 8.64 5.10
C LEU A 47 -6.62 8.95 6.60
N ILE A 48 -6.70 10.23 7.00
CA ILE A 48 -6.65 10.62 8.41
C ILE A 48 -7.84 10.04 9.19
N ASN A 49 -9.05 10.09 8.62
CA ASN A 49 -10.25 9.54 9.24
C ASN A 49 -10.24 8.01 9.30
N GLU A 50 -9.46 7.35 8.45
CA GLU A 50 -9.38 5.90 8.36
C GLU A 50 -8.47 5.27 9.43
N ILE A 51 -7.46 6.02 9.92
CA ILE A 51 -6.48 5.52 10.89
C ILE A 51 -7.14 4.98 12.18
N PRO A 52 -8.07 5.70 12.85
CA PRO A 52 -8.70 5.20 14.07
C PRO A 52 -9.57 3.96 13.80
N ASN A 53 -10.25 3.91 12.66
CA ASN A 53 -11.13 2.81 12.28
C ASN A 53 -10.33 1.54 11.91
N SER A 54 -9.12 1.72 11.38
CA SER A 54 -8.22 0.65 10.94
C SER A 54 -7.69 -0.24 12.07
N ILE A 55 -7.47 0.32 13.28
CA ILE A 55 -6.85 -0.41 14.40
C ILE A 55 -7.83 -1.37 15.08
N PHE A 56 -9.13 -1.05 15.06
CA PHE A 56 -10.17 -1.80 15.79
C PHE A 56 -11.03 -2.72 14.90
N GLN A 57 -10.96 -2.59 13.58
CA GLN A 57 -11.71 -3.42 12.64
C GLN A 57 -10.82 -4.48 11.98
N ILE A 58 -10.27 -5.40 12.79
CA ILE A 58 -9.66 -6.63 12.27
C ILE A 58 -10.81 -7.55 11.86
N ASN A 59 -11.46 -7.26 10.73
CA ASN A 59 -12.60 -8.01 10.26
C ASN A 59 -12.54 -8.27 8.75
N ARG A 60 -13.24 -9.35 8.37
CA ARG A 60 -13.52 -9.91 7.03
C ARG A 60 -13.07 -9.01 5.88
N GLY A 61 -12.01 -9.45 5.19
CA GLY A 61 -11.51 -8.77 3.99
C GLY A 61 -10.04 -9.05 3.73
N PHE A 62 -9.25 -9.34 4.77
CA PHE A 62 -7.82 -9.64 4.62
C PHE A 62 -7.56 -10.76 3.60
N LEU A 63 -8.15 -11.95 3.80
CA LEU A 63 -7.98 -13.07 2.87
C LEU A 63 -8.49 -12.76 1.46
N PHE A 64 -9.57 -11.99 1.34
CA PHE A 64 -10.09 -11.54 0.04
C PHE A 64 -9.06 -10.64 -0.65
N THR A 65 -8.55 -9.61 0.03
CA THR A 65 -7.52 -8.71 -0.50
C THR A 65 -6.24 -9.45 -0.85
N VAL A 66 -5.74 -10.35 0.00
CA VAL A 66 -4.54 -11.15 -0.30
C VAL A 66 -4.74 -11.98 -1.56
N LYS A 67 -5.88 -12.68 -1.67
CA LYS A 67 -6.21 -13.50 -2.85
C LYS A 67 -6.28 -12.63 -4.11
N GLU A 68 -6.99 -11.52 -4.05
CA GLU A 68 -7.19 -10.60 -5.15
C GLU A 68 -5.89 -9.92 -5.60
N LEU A 69 -5.02 -9.58 -4.65
CA LEU A 69 -3.70 -9.03 -4.95
C LEU A 69 -2.77 -10.09 -5.56
N PHE A 70 -2.89 -11.38 -5.23
CA PHE A 70 -2.12 -12.45 -5.87
C PHE A 70 -2.63 -12.86 -7.26
N THR A 71 -3.87 -12.52 -7.64
CA THR A 71 -4.46 -12.93 -8.92
C THR A 71 -4.65 -11.78 -9.91
N ARG A 72 -5.01 -10.58 -9.43
CA ARG A 72 -5.29 -9.40 -10.26
C ARG A 72 -5.00 -8.08 -9.53
N PRO A 73 -3.77 -7.83 -9.05
CA PRO A 73 -3.46 -6.73 -8.15
C PRO A 73 -3.87 -5.36 -8.66
N GLY A 74 -3.57 -5.03 -9.92
CA GLY A 74 -3.91 -3.71 -10.46
C GLY A 74 -5.41 -3.50 -10.60
N TYR A 75 -6.17 -4.56 -10.91
CA TYR A 75 -7.64 -4.50 -10.97
C TYR A 75 -8.24 -4.36 -9.58
N SER A 76 -7.78 -5.16 -8.61
CA SER A 76 -8.27 -5.12 -7.23
C SER A 76 -8.05 -3.75 -6.58
N ILE A 77 -6.87 -3.15 -6.76
CA ILE A 77 -6.57 -1.81 -6.23
C ILE A 77 -7.46 -0.75 -6.89
N ARG A 78 -7.71 -0.84 -8.21
CA ARG A 78 -8.66 0.05 -8.88
C ARG A 78 -10.08 -0.11 -8.37
N GLU A 79 -10.55 -1.33 -8.11
CA GLU A 79 -11.87 -1.57 -7.53
C GLU A 79 -12.02 -0.84 -6.19
N PHE A 80 -11.01 -0.94 -5.33
CA PHE A 80 -10.98 -0.19 -4.06
C PHE A 80 -11.03 1.33 -4.27
N LEU A 81 -10.22 1.87 -5.20
CA LEU A 81 -10.18 3.30 -5.49
C LEU A 81 -11.48 3.81 -6.12
N ASN A 82 -12.12 3.00 -6.96
CA ASN A 82 -13.43 3.26 -7.57
C ASN A 82 -14.59 3.01 -6.60
N GLY A 83 -14.29 2.67 -5.35
CA GLY A 83 -15.26 2.66 -4.26
C GLY A 83 -15.89 1.31 -3.93
N LYS A 84 -15.47 0.21 -4.56
CA LYS A 84 -15.80 -1.16 -4.14
C LYS A 84 -14.97 -1.56 -2.90
N ARG A 85 -15.23 -0.93 -1.75
CA ARG A 85 -14.38 -1.03 -0.54
C ARG A 85 -14.81 -2.09 0.45
N LYS A 86 -16.05 -2.57 0.39
CA LYS A 86 -16.62 -3.45 1.43
C LYS A 86 -15.83 -4.73 1.69
N ASN A 87 -15.35 -5.37 0.63
CA ASN A 87 -14.66 -6.66 0.73
C ASN A 87 -13.15 -6.50 0.93
N HIS A 88 -12.60 -5.33 0.60
CA HIS A 88 -11.19 -5.05 0.69
C HIS A 88 -10.79 -4.67 2.11
N PHE A 89 -9.69 -5.23 2.57
CA PHE A 89 -9.03 -4.80 3.79
C PHE A 89 -8.40 -3.42 3.61
N GLN A 90 -8.53 -2.54 4.59
CA GLN A 90 -8.11 -1.15 4.44
C GLN A 90 -6.60 -1.01 4.16
N PRO A 91 -6.15 -0.13 3.26
CA PRO A 91 -4.76 -0.10 2.78
C PRO A 91 -3.73 0.14 3.90
N ILE A 92 -4.03 1.07 4.82
CA ILE A 92 -3.15 1.37 5.96
C ILE A 92 -3.12 0.18 6.91
N ALA A 93 -4.28 -0.36 7.29
CA ALA A 93 -4.36 -1.55 8.13
C ALA A 93 -3.61 -2.73 7.49
N PHE A 94 -3.74 -2.90 6.16
CA PHE A 94 -3.12 -3.99 5.41
C PHE A 94 -1.61 -3.98 5.55
N ILE A 95 -0.95 -2.85 5.24
CA ILE A 95 0.51 -2.77 5.33
C ILE A 95 1.01 -2.98 6.76
N PHE A 96 0.34 -2.39 7.76
CA PHE A 96 0.75 -2.55 9.17
C PHE A 96 0.58 -4.00 9.62
N PHE A 97 -0.54 -4.64 9.24
CA PHE A 97 -0.80 -6.03 9.59
C PHE A 97 0.20 -6.99 8.91
N THR A 98 0.42 -6.87 7.60
CA THR A 98 1.35 -7.74 6.87
C THR A 98 2.81 -7.52 7.29
N SER A 99 3.22 -6.28 7.55
CA SER A 99 4.58 -5.99 8.05
C SER A 99 4.78 -6.49 9.47
N THR A 100 3.78 -6.34 10.35
CA THR A 100 3.83 -6.89 11.72
C THR A 100 3.96 -8.40 11.69
N ILE A 101 3.15 -9.10 10.88
CA ILE A 101 3.25 -10.56 10.71
C ILE A 101 4.64 -10.94 10.19
N TYR A 102 5.14 -10.23 9.18
CA TYR A 102 6.45 -10.51 8.59
C TYR A 102 7.58 -10.39 9.62
N VAL A 103 7.66 -9.28 10.35
CA VAL A 103 8.70 -9.06 11.36
C VAL A 103 8.55 -10.03 12.53
N LEU A 104 7.33 -10.20 13.04
CA LEU A 104 7.06 -11.07 14.19
C LEU A 104 7.44 -12.52 13.88
N LEU A 105 7.09 -13.04 12.70
CA LEU A 105 7.41 -14.42 12.35
C LEU A 105 8.91 -14.63 12.11
N ASN A 106 9.62 -13.67 11.49
CA ASN A 106 11.08 -13.77 11.38
C ASN A 106 11.74 -13.75 12.77
N TYR A 107 11.29 -12.88 13.67
CA TYR A 107 11.74 -12.86 15.07
C TYR A 107 11.51 -14.19 15.79
N LEU A 108 10.33 -14.81 15.63
CA LEU A 108 10.00 -16.10 16.25
C LEU A 108 10.82 -17.27 15.68
N ILE A 109 11.16 -17.22 14.39
CA ILE A 109 12.00 -18.22 13.73
C ILE A 109 13.48 -18.03 14.11
N GLY A 110 13.87 -16.85 14.59
CA GLY A 110 15.25 -16.49 14.89
C GLY A 110 16.06 -16.04 13.68
N ASN A 111 15.38 -15.60 12.62
CA ASN A 111 15.99 -15.08 11.40
C ASN A 111 15.89 -13.54 11.35
N ASP A 112 16.87 -12.88 10.75
CA ASP A 112 16.75 -11.48 10.35
C ASP A 112 15.73 -11.33 9.20
N THR A 113 15.33 -10.10 8.86
CA THR A 113 14.46 -9.93 7.68
C THR A 113 15.29 -9.91 6.41
N PHE A 114 14.71 -10.30 5.26
CA PHE A 114 15.40 -10.23 3.97
C PHE A 114 15.92 -8.82 3.62
N MET A 115 15.30 -7.77 4.18
CA MET A 115 15.75 -6.41 3.95
C MET A 115 16.96 -6.05 4.82
N ASP A 116 17.05 -6.59 6.04
CA ASP A 116 18.25 -6.51 6.87
C ASP A 116 19.41 -7.25 6.18
N ASP A 117 19.17 -8.49 5.72
CA ASP A 117 20.16 -9.32 5.02
C ASP A 117 20.70 -8.61 3.75
N PHE A 118 19.81 -8.00 2.96
CA PHE A 118 20.17 -7.25 1.76
C PHE A 118 21.02 -6.02 2.06
N ILE A 119 20.67 -5.26 3.10
CA ILE A 119 21.40 -4.05 3.51
C ILE A 119 22.78 -4.45 4.07
N ALA A 120 22.86 -5.48 4.91
CA ALA A 120 24.12 -5.99 5.45
C ALA A 120 25.09 -6.46 4.34
N GLY A 121 24.56 -7.08 3.28
CA GLY A 121 25.33 -7.43 2.09
C GLY A 121 25.90 -6.22 1.34
N LEU A 122 25.15 -5.11 1.26
CA LEU A 122 25.62 -3.85 0.67
C LEU A 122 26.69 -3.16 1.52
N GLU A 123 26.53 -3.14 2.85
CA GLU A 123 27.49 -2.53 3.79
C GLU A 123 28.83 -3.27 3.79
N SER A 124 28.80 -4.59 3.69
CA SER A 124 30.03 -5.42 3.61
C SER A 124 30.90 -5.08 2.39
N SER A 125 30.35 -4.45 1.34
CA SER A 125 31.12 -3.98 0.17
C SER A 125 31.83 -2.64 0.39
N LYS A 126 31.42 -1.85 1.39
CA LYS A 126 31.94 -0.51 1.68
C LYS A 126 32.45 -0.49 3.12
N GLY A 127 33.70 -0.91 3.33
CA GLY A 127 34.34 -1.04 4.65
C GLY A 127 34.42 0.24 5.48
N THR A 128 33.30 0.72 6.01
CA THR A 128 33.19 1.93 6.83
C THR A 128 32.25 1.65 8.00
N ASN A 129 32.81 1.26 9.14
CA ASN A 129 32.08 1.09 10.40
C ASN A 129 31.75 2.46 11.00
N ASN A 130 30.68 3.10 10.52
CA ASN A 130 30.13 4.27 11.19
C ASN A 130 29.08 3.84 12.21
N THR A 131 29.47 3.86 13.48
CA THR A 131 28.67 3.49 14.66
C THR A 131 27.34 4.26 14.82
N ASN A 132 27.18 5.39 14.13
CA ASN A 132 25.96 6.21 14.16
C ASN A 132 24.77 5.62 13.38
N PHE A 133 25.00 4.58 12.56
CA PHE A 133 23.94 3.93 11.77
C PHE A 133 23.36 2.66 12.42
N ASN A 134 23.84 2.26 13.61
CA ASN A 134 23.47 0.99 14.24
C ASN A 134 21.98 0.83 14.61
N TRP A 135 21.25 1.92 14.86
CA TRP A 135 19.79 1.81 15.07
C TRP A 135 19.04 1.69 13.74
N LEU A 136 19.56 2.34 12.70
CA LEU A 136 19.00 2.35 11.35
C LEU A 136 19.11 0.95 10.72
N SER A 137 20.27 0.30 10.86
CA SER A 137 20.48 -1.08 10.39
C SER A 137 19.70 -2.13 11.19
N LYS A 138 19.31 -1.84 12.44
CA LYS A 138 18.52 -2.76 13.29
C LYS A 138 17.01 -2.71 13.06
N ASN A 139 16.49 -1.71 12.34
CA ASN A 139 15.06 -1.44 12.23
C ASN A 139 14.63 -1.19 10.78
N THR A 140 15.17 -1.95 9.83
CA THR A 140 15.02 -1.66 8.39
C THR A 140 13.57 -1.76 7.91
N THR A 141 12.75 -2.62 8.52
CA THR A 141 11.32 -2.71 8.15
C THR A 141 10.57 -1.40 8.43
N TYR A 142 10.85 -0.73 9.55
CA TYR A 142 10.22 0.57 9.83
C TYR A 142 10.68 1.67 8.86
N MET A 143 11.93 1.60 8.40
CA MET A 143 12.40 2.48 7.32
C MET A 143 11.65 2.23 6.02
N VAL A 144 11.46 0.97 5.62
CA VAL A 144 10.71 0.63 4.40
C VAL A 144 9.31 1.24 4.46
N LEU A 145 8.63 1.15 5.60
CA LEU A 145 7.32 1.78 5.80
C LEU A 145 7.37 3.31 5.67
N ALA A 146 8.38 3.95 6.27
CA ALA A 146 8.59 5.39 6.17
C ALA A 146 8.94 5.87 4.75
N LEU A 147 9.48 4.99 3.91
CA LEU A 147 9.82 5.29 2.52
C LEU A 147 8.63 5.16 1.54
N ILE A 148 7.51 4.54 1.94
CA ILE A 148 6.33 4.36 1.07
C ILE A 148 5.78 5.70 0.55
N PRO A 149 5.62 6.77 1.36
CA PRO A 149 5.21 8.08 0.86
C PRO A 149 6.15 8.67 -0.20
N PHE A 150 7.46 8.47 -0.06
CA PHE A 150 8.46 8.94 -1.02
C PHE A 150 8.36 8.15 -2.34
N PHE A 151 8.26 6.82 -2.26
CA PHE A 151 8.02 6.00 -3.45
C PHE A 151 6.69 6.38 -4.14
N SER A 152 5.67 6.70 -3.34
CA SER A 152 4.38 7.18 -3.84
C SER A 152 4.50 8.53 -4.54
N LEU A 153 5.30 9.45 -4.00
CA LEU A 153 5.60 10.72 -4.64
C LEU A 153 6.35 10.50 -5.96
N ALA A 154 7.35 9.63 -5.99
CA ALA A 154 8.06 9.28 -7.22
C ALA A 154 7.09 8.72 -8.28
N SER A 155 6.23 7.77 -7.89
CA SER A 155 5.24 7.18 -8.80
C SER A 155 4.23 8.22 -9.30
N TYR A 156 3.79 9.13 -8.43
CA TYR A 156 2.89 10.23 -8.80
C TYR A 156 3.56 11.19 -9.81
N LEU A 157 4.82 11.56 -9.59
CA LEU A 157 5.58 12.43 -10.50
C LEU A 157 5.75 11.82 -11.89
N VAL A 158 6.03 10.51 -11.97
CA VAL A 158 6.18 9.83 -13.27
C VAL A 158 4.83 9.64 -13.98
N PHE A 159 3.80 9.28 -13.23
CA PHE A 159 2.48 8.98 -13.76
C PHE A 159 1.51 10.16 -13.60
N PHE A 160 1.99 11.40 -13.52
CA PHE A 160 1.15 12.59 -13.31
C PHE A 160 0.02 12.76 -14.34
N LYS A 161 0.19 12.20 -15.55
CA LYS A 161 -0.85 12.19 -16.62
C LYS A 161 -1.88 11.05 -16.48
N SER A 162 -1.86 10.27 -15.41
CA SER A 162 -2.67 9.04 -15.26
C SER A 162 -4.05 9.25 -14.62
N ARG A 163 -4.49 10.50 -14.39
CA ARG A 163 -5.73 10.91 -13.68
C ARG A 163 -5.77 10.59 -12.18
N TYR A 164 -4.87 9.77 -11.67
CA TYR A 164 -4.78 9.46 -10.24
C TYR A 164 -4.06 10.57 -9.45
N ASN A 165 -4.52 10.83 -8.23
CA ASN A 165 -3.92 11.78 -7.32
C ASN A 165 -2.82 11.12 -6.47
N TYR A 166 -2.05 11.93 -5.73
CA TYR A 166 -0.97 11.43 -4.86
C TYR A 166 -1.44 10.39 -3.83
N PHE A 167 -2.62 10.57 -3.23
CA PHE A 167 -3.14 9.64 -2.21
C PHE A 167 -3.61 8.31 -2.80
N GLU A 168 -4.06 8.31 -4.05
CA GLU A 168 -4.37 7.10 -4.81
C GLU A 168 -3.09 6.32 -5.14
N HIS A 169 -2.01 7.03 -5.50
CA HIS A 169 -0.67 6.43 -5.61
C HIS A 169 -0.17 5.88 -4.27
N LEU A 170 -0.45 6.57 -3.16
CA LEU A 170 -0.13 6.08 -1.83
C LEU A 170 -0.89 4.78 -1.52
N VAL A 171 -2.19 4.71 -1.77
CA VAL A 171 -2.99 3.49 -1.60
C VAL A 171 -2.47 2.34 -2.46
N LEU A 172 -2.14 2.60 -3.73
CA LEU A 172 -1.52 1.60 -4.62
C LEU A 172 -0.25 1.01 -3.98
N ASN A 173 0.65 1.86 -3.50
CA ASN A 173 1.91 1.39 -2.95
C ASN A 173 1.77 0.75 -1.56
N LEU A 174 0.80 1.17 -0.74
CA LEU A 174 0.49 0.49 0.52
C LEU A 174 0.07 -0.97 0.29
N TYR A 175 -0.83 -1.21 -0.67
CA TYR A 175 -1.23 -2.58 -1.02
C TYR A 175 -0.08 -3.37 -1.64
N VAL A 176 0.66 -2.78 -2.58
CA VAL A 176 1.75 -3.48 -3.25
C VAL A 176 2.84 -3.88 -2.26
N THR A 177 3.28 -2.96 -1.41
CA THR A 177 4.28 -3.25 -0.38
C THR A 177 3.75 -4.24 0.65
N GLY A 178 2.48 -4.15 1.05
CA GLY A 178 1.89 -5.10 1.98
C GLY A 178 1.90 -6.52 1.43
N GLN A 179 1.60 -6.66 0.14
CA GLN A 179 1.66 -7.95 -0.54
C GLN A 179 3.08 -8.47 -0.68
N GLN A 180 4.06 -7.59 -0.93
CA GLN A 180 5.48 -7.96 -0.94
C GLN A 180 5.93 -8.53 0.41
N MET A 181 5.48 -7.98 1.54
CA MET A 181 5.78 -8.53 2.87
C MET A 181 5.29 -9.98 3.02
N LEU A 182 4.12 -10.30 2.45
CA LEU A 182 3.62 -11.68 2.43
C LEU A 182 4.44 -12.59 1.50
N ILE A 183 4.90 -12.09 0.35
CA ILE A 183 5.82 -12.82 -0.52
C ILE A 183 7.10 -13.13 0.26
N TYR A 184 7.72 -12.13 0.89
CA TYR A 184 8.96 -12.31 1.64
C TYR A 184 8.77 -13.28 2.81
N LEU A 185 7.63 -13.20 3.51
CA LEU A 185 7.31 -14.12 4.59
C LEU A 185 7.31 -15.60 4.16
N VAL A 186 6.81 -15.93 2.97
CA VAL A 186 6.80 -17.33 2.48
C VAL A 186 8.22 -17.88 2.39
N PHE A 187 9.18 -17.05 1.97
CA PHE A 187 10.58 -17.45 1.88
C PHE A 187 11.31 -17.41 3.22
N SER A 188 10.77 -16.74 4.24
CA SER A 188 11.39 -16.65 5.57
C SER A 188 11.49 -17.98 6.30
N PHE A 189 10.67 -18.96 5.93
CA PHE A 189 10.68 -20.33 6.49
C PHE A 189 11.82 -21.21 5.93
N ILE A 190 12.53 -20.74 4.90
CA ILE A 190 13.69 -21.45 4.34
C ILE A 190 14.90 -21.14 5.22
N ASN A 191 15.39 -22.15 5.95
CA ASN A 191 16.41 -21.99 6.99
C ASN A 191 17.84 -21.74 6.44
N THR A 192 18.14 -22.18 5.21
CA THR A 192 19.43 -21.92 4.56
C THR A 192 19.32 -20.65 3.73
N ARG A 193 19.89 -19.54 4.18
CA ARG A 193 19.89 -18.25 3.47
C ARG A 193 21.27 -17.93 2.91
N ASP A 194 21.64 -18.58 1.83
CA ASP A 194 22.80 -18.17 1.03
C ASP A 194 22.49 -16.88 0.24
N SER A 195 23.54 -16.17 -0.22
CA SER A 195 23.41 -14.90 -0.94
C SER A 195 22.47 -14.95 -2.15
N SER A 196 22.38 -16.10 -2.83
CA SER A 196 21.46 -16.29 -3.97
C SER A 196 20.01 -16.40 -3.53
N LEU A 197 19.73 -17.05 -2.40
CA LEU A 197 18.37 -17.23 -1.85
C LEU A 197 17.81 -15.92 -1.28
N ILE A 198 18.66 -15.00 -0.82
CA ILE A 198 18.26 -13.65 -0.38
C ILE A 198 17.72 -12.80 -1.55
N LEU A 199 18.26 -12.98 -2.76
CA LEU A 199 17.85 -12.19 -3.94
C LEU A 199 16.50 -12.63 -4.52
N ILE A 200 16.14 -13.92 -4.41
CA ILE A 200 14.92 -14.46 -5.02
C ILE A 200 13.66 -13.74 -4.53
N PRO A 201 13.40 -13.59 -3.22
CA PRO A 201 12.22 -12.88 -2.72
C PRO A 201 12.18 -11.43 -3.21
N ILE A 202 13.32 -10.73 -3.18
CA ILE A 202 13.42 -9.33 -3.63
C ILE A 202 13.05 -9.20 -5.11
N VAL A 203 13.61 -10.07 -5.96
CA VAL A 203 13.29 -10.11 -7.39
C VAL A 203 11.81 -10.43 -7.61
N LEU A 204 11.24 -11.40 -6.88
CA LEU A 204 9.80 -11.69 -6.94
C LEU A 204 8.95 -10.49 -6.52
N GLY A 205 9.38 -9.75 -5.49
CA GLY A 205 8.74 -8.50 -5.07
C GLY A 205 8.78 -7.43 -6.17
N MET A 206 9.91 -7.27 -6.86
CA MET A 206 10.03 -6.36 -8.00
C MET A 206 9.15 -6.79 -9.18
N LEU A 207 9.13 -8.08 -9.52
CA LEU A 207 8.27 -8.64 -10.56
C LEU A 207 6.78 -8.43 -10.22
N PHE A 208 6.40 -8.62 -8.95
CA PHE A 208 5.05 -8.35 -8.47
C PHE A 208 4.69 -6.87 -8.62
N ASN A 209 5.60 -5.95 -8.29
CA ASN A 209 5.38 -4.51 -8.49
C ASN A 209 5.19 -4.18 -9.98
N ILE A 210 6.02 -4.74 -10.86
CA ILE A 210 5.87 -4.57 -12.32
C ILE A 210 4.51 -5.08 -12.78
N TRP A 211 4.08 -6.24 -12.29
CA TRP A 211 2.78 -6.82 -12.63
C TRP A 211 1.60 -5.98 -12.12
N ALA A 212 1.66 -5.49 -10.88
CA ALA A 212 0.64 -4.62 -10.30
C ALA A 212 0.53 -3.29 -11.06
N TYR A 213 1.65 -2.61 -11.32
CA TYR A 213 1.67 -1.36 -12.08
C TYR A 213 1.24 -1.56 -13.54
N SER A 214 1.68 -2.66 -14.16
CA SER A 214 1.24 -3.08 -15.48
C SER A 214 -0.28 -3.16 -15.50
N GLN A 215 -0.89 -3.93 -14.60
CA GLN A 215 -2.34 -4.05 -14.58
C GLN A 215 -3.03 -2.74 -14.24
N PHE A 216 -2.51 -1.93 -13.32
CA PHE A 216 -3.12 -0.70 -12.80
C PHE A 216 -3.12 0.46 -13.81
N PHE A 217 -2.02 0.65 -14.56
CA PHE A 217 -1.90 1.68 -15.60
C PHE A 217 -2.15 1.10 -16.99
N ASP A 218 -3.36 0.60 -17.22
CA ASP A 218 -3.75 -0.12 -18.43
C ASP A 218 -3.91 0.73 -19.70
N ASN A 219 -3.88 2.06 -19.56
CA ASN A 219 -4.07 3.02 -20.65
C ASN A 219 -2.81 3.30 -21.51
N LYS A 220 -1.71 2.55 -21.31
CA LYS A 220 -0.43 2.73 -22.02
C LYS A 220 0.05 1.43 -22.65
N THR A 221 0.95 1.47 -23.62
CA THR A 221 1.62 0.26 -24.15
C THR A 221 2.55 -0.38 -23.10
N ILE A 222 2.76 -1.69 -23.16
CA ILE A 222 3.58 -2.45 -22.20
C ILE A 222 5.00 -1.87 -22.08
N LEU A 223 5.66 -1.59 -23.21
CA LEU A 223 7.00 -0.98 -23.22
C LEU A 223 7.02 0.37 -22.48
N LYS A 224 6.02 1.22 -22.73
CA LYS A 224 5.91 2.50 -22.05
C LYS A 224 5.66 2.33 -20.55
N ARG A 225 4.89 1.32 -20.12
CA ARG A 225 4.69 1.00 -18.70
C ARG A 225 6.00 0.61 -18.03
N ILE A 226 6.77 -0.29 -18.64
CA ILE A 226 8.08 -0.71 -18.11
C ILE A 226 9.02 0.48 -17.95
N ILE A 227 9.14 1.33 -18.98
CA ILE A 227 9.99 2.53 -18.92
C ILE A 227 9.57 3.46 -17.77
N LEU A 228 8.27 3.69 -17.58
CA LEU A 228 7.75 4.54 -16.52
C LEU A 228 7.96 3.92 -15.12
N ILE A 229 7.83 2.60 -14.98
CA ILE A 229 8.13 1.91 -13.73
C ILE A 229 9.62 2.04 -13.40
N THR A 230 10.51 1.79 -14.36
CA THR A 230 11.96 1.99 -14.18
C THR A 230 12.28 3.43 -13.80
N LEU A 231 11.68 4.41 -14.48
CA LEU A 231 11.83 5.82 -14.14
C LEU A 231 11.37 6.14 -12.71
N THR A 232 10.32 5.46 -12.23
CA THR A 232 9.84 5.61 -10.85
C THR A 232 10.91 5.20 -9.84
N TYR A 233 11.58 4.06 -10.06
CA TYR A 233 12.70 3.63 -9.21
C TYR A 233 13.88 4.61 -9.28
N LEU A 234 14.21 5.14 -10.45
CA LEU A 234 15.30 6.12 -10.60
C LEU A 234 15.00 7.42 -9.83
N ILE A 235 13.79 7.95 -9.94
CA ILE A 235 13.37 9.14 -9.19
C ILE A 235 13.37 8.86 -7.68
N PHE A 236 12.92 7.67 -7.27
CA PHE A 236 12.94 7.28 -5.87
C PHE A 236 14.37 7.17 -5.29
N ILE A 237 15.31 6.56 -6.02
CA ILE A 237 16.73 6.53 -5.64
C ILE A 237 17.27 7.96 -5.52
N PHE A 238 16.95 8.84 -6.47
CA PHE A 238 17.37 10.24 -6.44
C PHE A 238 16.82 10.98 -5.20
N GLN A 239 15.56 10.74 -4.83
CA GLN A 239 14.97 11.30 -3.60
C GLN A 239 15.70 10.82 -2.34
N ILE A 240 16.07 9.54 -2.27
CA ILE A 240 16.84 8.99 -1.15
C ILE A 240 18.21 9.65 -1.06
N LEU A 241 18.93 9.80 -2.18
CA LEU A 241 20.24 10.44 -2.21
C LEU A 241 20.19 11.90 -1.73
N ILE A 242 19.19 12.67 -2.17
CA ILE A 242 18.96 14.03 -1.68
C ILE A 242 18.69 14.01 -0.17
N GLY A 243 17.81 13.12 0.29
CA GLY A 243 17.50 12.97 1.71
C GLY A 243 18.75 12.70 2.56
N MET A 244 19.63 11.81 2.10
CA MET A 244 20.90 11.52 2.77
C MET A 244 21.83 12.74 2.83
N ILE A 245 21.96 13.51 1.74
CA ILE A 245 22.78 14.72 1.71
C ILE A 245 22.27 15.76 2.73
N ILE A 246 20.95 15.96 2.80
CA ILE A 246 20.32 16.89 3.73
C ILE A 246 20.59 16.45 5.18
N ILE A 247 20.39 15.17 5.50
CA ILE A 247 20.64 14.63 6.85
C ILE A 247 22.10 14.84 7.26
N VAL A 248 23.06 14.52 6.39
CA VAL A 248 24.49 14.72 6.66
C VAL A 248 24.82 16.20 6.84
N GLY A 249 24.21 17.08 6.04
CA GLY A 249 24.35 18.54 6.19
C GLY A 249 23.87 19.03 7.55
N ILE A 250 22.68 18.61 7.98
CA ILE A 250 22.12 18.96 9.30
C ILE A 250 23.02 18.44 10.42
N LEU A 251 23.48 17.18 10.35
CA LEU A 251 24.37 16.61 11.37
C LEU A 251 25.71 17.34 11.48
N LYS A 252 26.23 17.89 10.38
CA LYS A 252 27.42 18.75 10.40
C LYS A 252 27.14 20.12 11.03
N LEU A 253 25.95 20.68 10.85
CA LEU A 253 25.55 21.96 11.45
C LEU A 253 25.27 21.87 12.95
N MET A 254 24.93 20.68 13.45
CA MET A 254 24.67 20.43 14.88
C MET A 254 25.95 20.17 15.70
N LYS A 255 27.12 20.03 15.05
CA LYS A 255 28.43 19.89 15.70
C LYS A 255 29.16 21.22 15.71
#